data_AF-A0A0K2RDA6-F1
#
_entry.id   AF-A0A0K2RDA6-F1
#
_cell.length_a   1.000
_cell.length_b   1.000
_cell.length_c   1.000
_cell.angle_alpha   90.00
_cell.angle_beta   90.00
_cell.angle_gamma   90.00
#
_symmetry.space_group_name_H-M   'P 1'
#
loop_
_entity.id
_entity.type
_entity.pdbx_description
1 polymer ?
#
loop_
_entity_poly.entity_id
_entity_poly.type
_entity_poly.pdbx_seq_one_letter_code
_entity_poly.pdbx_strand_id
1 'polypeptide(L)'
;MDRGGKTYQMSFRRGEPGRFKDTGSKLSPTSVFEPFVENSVLDVVGKAKRGVTGTRIRYWADRQIFTPDAKFAYEDLAARARQTSFLVPGLKLTVRDERRLPGTPGESGPHQEVFHHDGGISEFVDFLAADSGVTDIWRLHGAGKFKETVPVLDENGHSKIAEVERDCEVDIALRWGIGYETTMRSFVNIIATPRVARTRPALSRHS
;
A
#
# COMPACT_ATOMS: atom_id res chain seq x y z
N MET A 1 -15.39 -0.48 10.13
CA MET A 1 -14.36 -0.02 11.07
C MET A 1 -14.71 -0.54 12.46
N ASP A 2 -13.79 -1.23 13.11
CA ASP A 2 -13.93 -1.67 14.49
C ASP A 2 -13.28 -0.64 15.41
N ARG A 3 -14.03 -0.10 16.38
CA ARG A 3 -13.51 0.82 17.40
C ARG A 3 -14.45 0.88 18.61
N GLY A 4 -13.89 0.96 19.82
CA GLY A 4 -14.68 1.17 21.04
C GLY A 4 -15.71 0.06 21.31
N GLY A 5 -15.41 -1.18 20.93
CA GLY A 5 -16.31 -2.32 21.13
C GLY A 5 -17.46 -2.44 20.11
N LYS A 6 -17.50 -1.58 19.10
CA LYS A 6 -18.51 -1.58 18.04
C LYS A 6 -17.87 -1.73 16.67
N THR A 7 -18.59 -2.39 15.76
CA THR A 7 -18.28 -2.43 14.33
C THR A 7 -19.19 -1.44 13.62
N TYR A 8 -18.57 -0.45 13.01
CA TYR A 8 -19.22 0.57 12.22
C TYR A 8 -19.10 0.28 10.73
N GLN A 9 -20.13 0.59 9.95
CA GLN A 9 -20.15 0.41 8.49
C GLN A 9 -20.68 1.67 7.80
N MET A 10 -20.15 1.94 6.62
CA MET A 10 -20.67 2.92 5.68
C MET A 10 -20.47 2.36 4.28
N SER A 11 -21.45 2.59 3.40
CA SER A 11 -21.43 2.11 2.03
C SER A 11 -21.57 3.29 1.07
N PHE A 12 -21.00 3.12 -0.12
CA PHE A 12 -21.04 4.12 -1.17
C PHE A 12 -21.39 3.46 -2.49
N ARG A 13 -22.15 4.18 -3.33
CA ARG A 13 -22.36 3.83 -4.73
C ARG A 13 -22.03 5.04 -5.57
N ARG A 14 -20.97 4.95 -6.39
CA ARG A 14 -20.53 6.03 -7.28
C ARG A 14 -20.28 7.37 -6.58
N GLY A 15 -19.74 7.32 -5.36
CA GLY A 15 -19.46 8.49 -4.54
C GLY A 15 -20.62 8.94 -3.66
N GLU A 16 -21.84 8.45 -3.90
CA GLU A 16 -22.99 8.76 -3.05
C GLU A 16 -23.03 7.84 -1.82
N PRO A 17 -23.10 8.39 -0.59
CA PRO A 17 -23.24 7.60 0.62
C PRO A 17 -24.67 7.08 0.78
N GLY A 18 -24.80 5.85 1.27
CA GLY A 18 -26.11 5.22 1.45
C GLY A 18 -26.01 3.80 1.97
N ARG A 19 -27.10 3.04 1.82
CA ARG A 19 -27.22 1.65 2.29
C ARG A 19 -27.54 0.71 1.15
N PHE A 20 -26.88 -0.43 1.11
CA PHE A 20 -27.31 -1.56 0.29
C PHE A 20 -28.29 -2.41 1.09
N LYS A 21 -29.43 -2.74 0.49
CA LYS A 21 -30.40 -3.71 1.02
C LYS A 21 -29.96 -5.12 0.66
N ASP A 22 -28.80 -5.52 1.16
CA ASP A 22 -28.31 -6.89 1.00
C ASP A 22 -29.12 -7.84 1.90
N THR A 23 -29.63 -8.94 1.33
CA THR A 23 -30.31 -10.00 2.08
C THR A 23 -29.30 -11.08 2.47
N GLY A 24 -28.98 -11.16 3.77
CA GLY A 24 -28.06 -12.16 4.32
C GLY A 24 -26.57 -11.78 4.24
N SER A 25 -25.68 -12.77 4.32
CA SER A 25 -24.22 -12.56 4.40
C SER A 25 -23.52 -12.29 3.05
N LYS A 26 -24.25 -12.35 1.93
CA LYS A 26 -23.71 -12.15 0.59
C LYS A 26 -23.98 -10.73 0.11
N LEU A 27 -22.95 -9.89 0.20
CA LEU A 27 -22.95 -8.53 -0.34
C LEU A 27 -22.82 -8.59 -1.88
N SER A 28 -23.67 -7.87 -2.62
CA SER A 28 -23.64 -7.81 -4.09
C SER A 28 -23.66 -6.37 -4.61
N PRO A 29 -22.90 -6.03 -5.66
CA PRO A 29 -22.93 -4.69 -6.26
C PRO A 29 -24.26 -4.39 -6.97
N THR A 30 -25.07 -5.42 -7.24
CA THR A 30 -26.39 -5.30 -7.89
C THR A 30 -27.54 -5.16 -6.89
N SER A 31 -27.25 -5.20 -5.59
CA SER A 31 -28.27 -5.01 -4.55
C SER A 31 -28.90 -3.63 -4.63
N VAL A 32 -30.16 -3.53 -4.19
CA VAL A 32 -30.88 -2.25 -4.12
C VAL A 32 -30.12 -1.30 -3.21
N PHE A 33 -29.83 -0.09 -3.70
CA PHE A 33 -29.09 0.94 -2.98
C PHE A 33 -30.01 2.11 -2.66
N GLU A 34 -30.03 2.52 -1.40
CA GLU A 34 -30.80 3.66 -0.92
C GLU A 34 -29.83 4.76 -0.47
N PRO A 35 -29.74 5.88 -1.20
CA PRO A 35 -28.89 7.00 -0.83
C PRO A 35 -29.43 7.67 0.44
N PHE A 36 -28.54 8.24 1.24
CA PHE A 36 -28.94 9.12 2.33
C PHE A 36 -29.45 10.45 1.77
N VAL A 37 -30.64 10.88 2.19
CA VAL A 37 -31.27 12.11 1.69
C VAL A 37 -30.88 13.35 2.50
N GLU A 38 -30.68 13.20 3.81
CA GLU A 38 -30.38 14.33 4.70
C GLU A 38 -28.94 14.30 5.19
N ASN A 39 -28.59 13.27 5.96
CA ASN A 39 -27.28 13.16 6.62
C ASN A 39 -26.68 11.78 6.37
N SER A 40 -25.37 11.74 6.13
CA SER A 40 -24.63 10.48 6.07
C SER A 40 -24.38 9.97 7.48
N VAL A 41 -24.75 8.71 7.74
CA VAL A 41 -24.66 8.11 9.07
C VAL A 41 -23.77 6.86 9.01
N LEU A 42 -22.97 6.68 10.07
CA LEU A 42 -22.12 5.51 10.27
C LEU A 42 -22.91 4.45 11.07
N ASP A 43 -23.32 3.37 10.42
CA ASP A 43 -24.17 2.36 11.05
C ASP A 43 -23.39 1.44 11.97
N VAL A 44 -23.94 1.14 13.15
CA VAL A 44 -23.39 0.10 14.03
C VAL A 44 -23.96 -1.25 13.59
N VAL A 45 -23.15 -2.03 12.86
CA VAL A 45 -23.56 -3.33 12.29
C VAL A 45 -23.16 -4.53 13.16
N GLY A 46 -22.41 -4.31 14.24
CA GLY A 46 -21.99 -5.40 15.11
C GLY A 46 -21.19 -4.96 16.33
N LYS A 47 -20.77 -5.97 17.11
CA LYS A 47 -19.90 -5.82 18.27
C LYS A 47 -18.47 -6.21 17.89
N ALA A 48 -17.51 -5.42 18.35
CA ALA A 48 -16.08 -5.73 18.26
C ALA A 48 -15.53 -6.09 19.63
N LYS A 49 -14.48 -6.92 19.68
CA LYS A 49 -13.79 -7.21 20.95
C LYS A 49 -13.20 -5.91 21.52
N ARG A 50 -13.27 -5.75 22.84
CA ARG A 50 -12.72 -4.56 23.53
C ARG A 50 -11.21 -4.49 23.29
N GLY A 51 -10.73 -3.30 22.93
CA GLY A 51 -9.31 -3.05 22.61
C GLY A 51 -8.91 -3.37 21.16
N VAL A 52 -9.78 -3.99 20.36
CA VAL A 52 -9.50 -4.25 18.94
C VAL A 52 -9.89 -3.04 18.09
N THR A 53 -8.98 -2.65 17.21
CA THR A 53 -9.22 -1.63 16.19
C THR A 53 -8.89 -2.19 14.81
N GLY A 54 -9.64 -1.76 13.80
CA GLY A 54 -9.32 -2.15 12.43
C GLY A 54 -10.26 -1.55 11.40
N THR A 55 -9.80 -1.55 10.15
CA THR A 55 -10.58 -1.08 9.01
C THR A 55 -10.65 -2.19 7.99
N ARG A 56 -11.83 -2.39 7.41
CA ARG A 56 -12.07 -3.34 6.31
C ARG A 56 -12.71 -2.54 5.19
N ILE A 57 -12.15 -2.66 4.01
CA ILE A 57 -12.65 -2.02 2.79
C ILE A 57 -12.98 -3.12 1.81
N ARG A 58 -14.16 -3.03 1.20
CA ARG A 58 -14.61 -3.92 0.12
C ARG A 58 -15.15 -3.03 -0.98
N TYR A 59 -14.78 -3.33 -2.22
CA TYR A 59 -15.24 -2.58 -3.38
C TYR A 59 -15.45 -3.52 -4.57
N TRP A 60 -16.23 -3.03 -5.53
CA TRP A 60 -16.39 -3.62 -6.85
C TRP A 60 -15.97 -2.58 -7.88
N ALA A 61 -15.11 -2.97 -8.81
CA ALA A 61 -14.66 -2.08 -9.89
C ALA A 61 -15.84 -1.75 -10.82
N ASP A 62 -16.02 -0.48 -11.18
CA ASP A 62 -17.08 -0.06 -12.10
C ASP A 62 -16.69 -0.41 -13.55
N ARG A 63 -17.48 -1.28 -14.20
CA ARG A 63 -17.25 -1.73 -15.57
C ARG A 63 -17.56 -0.67 -16.64
N GLN A 64 -18.08 0.50 -16.25
CA GLN A 64 -18.19 1.65 -17.14
C GLN A 64 -16.88 2.45 -17.22
N ILE A 65 -16.03 2.34 -16.19
CA ILE A 65 -14.73 3.03 -16.13
C ILE A 65 -13.61 2.11 -16.63
N PHE A 66 -13.64 0.85 -16.19
CA PHE A 66 -12.66 -0.16 -16.58
C PHE A 66 -13.16 -0.98 -17.77
N THR A 67 -12.22 -1.45 -18.58
CA THR A 67 -12.55 -2.31 -19.72
C THR A 67 -13.18 -3.64 -19.26
N PRO A 68 -14.01 -4.30 -20.09
CA PRO A 68 -14.72 -5.52 -19.68
C PRO A 68 -13.82 -6.69 -19.27
N ASP A 69 -12.59 -6.71 -19.77
CA ASP A 69 -11.51 -7.67 -19.51
C ASP A 69 -10.65 -7.31 -18.29
N ALA A 70 -10.84 -6.14 -17.69
CA ALA A 70 -10.13 -5.73 -16.48
C ALA A 70 -10.40 -6.73 -15.34
N LYS A 71 -9.36 -7.44 -14.95
CA LYS A 71 -9.36 -8.43 -13.88
C LYS A 71 -8.22 -8.13 -12.94
N PHE A 72 -8.38 -8.52 -11.67
CA PHE A 72 -7.27 -8.50 -10.74
C PHE A 72 -6.20 -9.51 -11.16
N ALA A 73 -5.00 -9.02 -11.44
CA ALA A 73 -3.82 -9.84 -11.65
C ALA A 73 -3.31 -10.30 -10.28
N TYR A 74 -3.43 -11.60 -10.00
CA TYR A 74 -3.01 -12.16 -8.71
C TYR A 74 -1.50 -12.00 -8.51
N GLU A 75 -0.71 -12.31 -9.54
CA GLU A 75 0.75 -12.21 -9.50
C GLU A 75 1.22 -10.80 -9.15
N ASP A 76 0.60 -9.77 -9.73
CA ASP A 76 0.96 -8.37 -9.43
C ASP A 76 0.62 -8.00 -7.97
N LEU A 77 -0.53 -8.46 -7.46
CA LEU A 77 -0.91 -8.26 -6.06
C LEU A 77 0.04 -8.99 -5.11
N ALA A 78 0.39 -10.24 -5.41
CA ALA A 78 1.33 -11.04 -4.63
C ALA A 78 2.73 -10.41 -4.63
N ALA A 79 3.22 -9.99 -5.80
CA ALA A 79 4.50 -9.30 -5.93
C ALA A 79 4.54 -7.98 -5.14
N ARG A 80 3.46 -7.17 -5.19
CA ARG A 80 3.36 -5.93 -4.42
C ARG A 80 3.29 -6.19 -2.92
N ALA A 81 2.53 -7.20 -2.48
CA ALA A 81 2.46 -7.60 -1.08
C ALA A 81 3.83 -8.05 -0.56
N ARG A 82 4.50 -8.95 -1.28
CA ARG A 82 5.85 -9.43 -0.97
C ARG A 82 6.86 -8.29 -0.86
N GLN A 83 6.87 -7.38 -1.84
CA GLN A 83 7.73 -6.21 -1.80
C GLN A 83 7.45 -5.35 -0.56
N THR A 84 6.18 -5.12 -0.23
CA THR A 84 5.80 -4.29 0.92
C THR A 84 6.21 -4.93 2.24
N SER A 85 6.10 -6.25 2.39
CA SER A 85 6.55 -6.95 3.59
C SER A 85 8.07 -6.90 3.80
N PHE A 86 8.87 -6.77 2.74
CA PHE A 86 10.30 -6.49 2.90
C PHE A 86 10.59 -5.04 3.32
N LEU A 87 9.80 -4.07 2.84
CA LEU A 87 9.99 -2.66 3.18
C LEU A 87 9.53 -2.30 4.60
N VAL A 88 8.66 -3.13 5.20
CA VAL A 88 8.15 -2.95 6.56
C VAL A 88 8.39 -4.24 7.34
N PRO A 89 9.56 -4.39 7.98
CA PRO A 89 9.89 -5.58 8.78
C PRO A 89 8.82 -5.89 9.83
N GLY A 90 8.46 -7.17 9.97
CA GLY A 90 7.41 -7.64 10.87
C GLY A 90 5.96 -7.42 10.38
N LEU A 91 5.76 -6.78 9.22
CA LEU A 91 4.43 -6.65 8.63
C LEU A 91 4.01 -7.97 7.98
N LYS A 92 2.95 -8.58 8.54
CA LYS A 92 2.30 -9.75 7.95
C LYS A 92 1.22 -9.34 6.96
N LEU A 93 1.41 -9.69 5.70
CA LEU A 93 0.42 -9.53 4.63
C LEU A 93 -0.10 -10.89 4.20
N THR A 94 -1.38 -10.95 3.81
CA THR A 94 -2.00 -12.17 3.30
C THR A 94 -2.81 -11.83 2.06
N VAL A 95 -2.50 -12.51 0.96
CA VAL A 95 -3.24 -12.42 -0.29
C VAL A 95 -4.00 -13.72 -0.44
N ARG A 96 -5.32 -13.64 -0.59
CA ARG A 96 -6.20 -14.80 -0.71
C ARG A 96 -7.07 -14.66 -1.96
N ASP A 97 -7.00 -15.65 -2.83
CA ASP A 97 -7.83 -15.75 -4.02
C ASP A 97 -8.96 -16.75 -3.79
N GLU A 98 -10.21 -16.26 -3.82
CA GLU A 98 -11.42 -17.06 -3.64
C GLU A 98 -12.24 -17.17 -4.93
N ARG A 99 -11.70 -16.76 -6.08
CA ARG A 99 -12.46 -16.61 -7.33
C ARG A 99 -12.95 -17.93 -7.93
N ARG A 100 -12.23 -19.04 -7.75
CA ARG A 100 -12.53 -20.35 -8.37
C ARG A 100 -12.75 -20.26 -9.89
N LEU A 101 -11.90 -19.49 -10.57
CA LEU A 101 -11.96 -19.29 -12.01
C LEU A 101 -10.84 -20.06 -12.72
N PRO A 102 -11.08 -20.60 -13.92
CA PRO A 102 -10.04 -21.23 -14.73
C PRO A 102 -8.86 -20.30 -14.99
N GLY A 103 -7.64 -20.82 -14.89
CA GLY A 103 -6.41 -20.05 -15.10
C GLY A 103 -6.09 -19.04 -14.00
N THR A 104 -6.71 -19.19 -12.82
CA THR A 104 -6.33 -18.44 -11.61
C THR A 104 -5.76 -19.39 -10.57
N PRO A 105 -4.88 -18.93 -9.66
CA PRO A 105 -4.39 -19.79 -8.57
C PRO A 105 -5.52 -20.40 -7.73
N GLY A 106 -6.67 -19.73 -7.65
CA GLY A 106 -7.85 -20.22 -6.94
C GLY A 106 -8.72 -21.25 -7.70
N GLU A 107 -8.32 -21.74 -8.88
CA GLU A 107 -9.15 -22.60 -9.75
C GLU A 107 -9.68 -23.85 -9.03
N SER A 108 -8.81 -24.56 -8.32
CA SER A 108 -9.14 -25.82 -7.61
C SER A 108 -9.62 -25.61 -6.16
N GLY A 109 -9.72 -24.37 -5.69
CA GLY A 109 -10.08 -24.04 -4.30
C GLY A 109 -9.47 -22.71 -3.85
N PRO A 110 -9.79 -22.20 -2.65
CA PRO A 110 -9.17 -20.98 -2.15
C PRO A 110 -7.65 -21.11 -2.10
N HIS A 111 -6.95 -20.20 -2.79
CA HIS A 111 -5.49 -20.11 -2.74
C HIS A 111 -5.07 -18.98 -1.83
N GLN A 112 -4.03 -19.17 -1.03
CA GLN A 112 -3.58 -18.18 -0.06
C GLN A 112 -2.05 -18.18 0.07
N GLU A 113 -1.47 -16.98 -0.01
CA GLU A 113 -0.07 -16.73 0.31
C GLU A 113 0.04 -15.73 1.47
N VAL A 114 1.03 -15.97 2.31
CA VAL A 114 1.35 -15.15 3.48
C VAL A 114 2.77 -14.63 3.32
N PHE A 115 2.94 -13.31 3.39
CA PHE A 115 4.23 -12.65 3.29
C PHE A 115 4.56 -12.01 4.64
N HIS A 116 5.73 -12.34 5.17
CA HIS A 116 6.23 -11.85 6.44
C HIS A 116 7.75 -11.97 6.42
N HIS A 117 8.44 -10.84 6.55
CA HIS A 117 9.90 -10.75 6.46
C HIS A 117 10.42 -9.88 7.59
N ASP A 118 11.47 -10.34 8.25
CA ASP A 118 12.06 -9.66 9.41
C ASP A 118 13.40 -8.99 9.04
N GLY A 119 14.14 -9.52 8.06
CA GLY A 119 15.43 -9.00 7.59
C GLY A 119 15.33 -7.78 6.65
N GLY A 120 14.13 -7.29 6.39
CA GLY A 120 13.89 -6.02 5.70
C GLY A 120 14.45 -5.96 4.28
N ILE A 121 15.07 -4.82 3.92
CA ILE A 121 15.61 -4.63 2.57
C ILE A 121 16.87 -5.47 2.27
N SER A 122 17.52 -6.07 3.29
CA SER A 122 18.56 -7.07 3.05
C SER A 122 17.98 -8.30 2.35
N GLU A 123 16.91 -8.88 2.90
CA GLU A 123 16.22 -10.02 2.27
C GLU A 123 15.62 -9.64 0.92
N PHE A 124 15.23 -8.38 0.73
CA PHE A 124 14.73 -7.93 -0.56
C PHE A 124 15.80 -7.96 -1.65
N VAL A 125 17.02 -7.50 -1.35
CA VAL A 125 18.15 -7.59 -2.28
C VAL A 125 18.47 -9.04 -2.60
N ASP A 126 18.40 -9.90 -1.58
CA ASP A 126 18.63 -11.33 -1.77
C ASP A 126 17.60 -11.96 -2.72
N PHE A 127 16.32 -11.65 -2.49
CA PHE A 127 15.19 -12.08 -3.31
C PHE A 127 15.27 -11.57 -4.77
N LEU A 128 15.73 -10.34 -4.97
CA LEU A 128 15.77 -9.72 -6.30
C LEU A 128 16.86 -10.30 -7.20
N ALA A 129 17.92 -10.85 -6.63
CA ALA A 129 19.10 -11.14 -7.38
C ALA A 129 19.11 -12.60 -7.84
N ALA A 130 19.19 -12.76 -9.17
CA ALA A 130 18.99 -14.01 -9.88
C ALA A 130 20.26 -14.89 -9.93
N ASP A 131 21.38 -14.36 -9.47
CA ASP A 131 22.72 -14.92 -9.59
C ASP A 131 23.41 -15.06 -8.23
N SER A 132 24.45 -15.89 -8.20
CA SER A 132 25.26 -16.08 -7.00
C SER A 132 25.98 -14.79 -6.61
N GLY A 133 25.93 -14.45 -5.31
CA GLY A 133 26.63 -13.31 -4.76
C GLY A 133 28.14 -13.47 -4.82
N VAL A 134 28.81 -12.43 -5.30
CA VAL A 134 30.27 -12.24 -5.18
C VAL A 134 30.62 -11.64 -3.81
N THR A 135 29.70 -10.82 -3.27
CA THR A 135 29.84 -10.20 -1.95
C THR A 135 28.64 -10.53 -1.07
N ASP A 136 28.85 -10.42 0.24
CA ASP A 136 27.73 -10.30 1.17
C ASP A 136 26.91 -9.03 0.88
N ILE A 137 25.70 -8.98 1.44
CA ILE A 137 24.81 -7.82 1.30
C ILE A 137 25.32 -6.68 2.18
N TRP A 138 25.68 -5.58 1.54
CA TRP A 138 26.09 -4.36 2.24
C TRP A 138 24.86 -3.54 2.60
N ARG A 139 24.86 -3.03 3.84
CA ARG A 139 23.80 -2.18 4.37
C ARG A 139 24.40 -0.82 4.72
N LEU A 140 23.82 0.23 4.15
CA LEU A 140 24.22 1.61 4.40
C LEU A 140 22.99 2.34 4.93
N HIS A 141 23.07 2.83 6.16
CA HIS A 141 22.02 3.61 6.80
C HIS A 141 22.56 5.01 7.11
N GLY A 142 21.78 6.03 6.81
CA GLY A 142 22.08 7.42 7.16
C GLY A 142 20.81 8.19 7.51
N ALA A 143 20.96 9.25 8.30
CA ALA A 143 19.91 10.21 8.56
C ALA A 143 20.48 11.62 8.43
N GLY A 144 19.66 12.55 7.99
CA GLY A 144 20.03 13.95 7.85
C GLY A 144 18.83 14.87 8.02
N LYS A 145 19.10 16.12 8.37
CA LYS A 145 18.07 17.15 8.50
C LYS A 145 18.08 18.07 7.30
N PHE A 146 16.91 18.50 6.86
CA PHE A 146 16.78 19.55 5.86
C PHE A 146 15.64 20.50 6.23
N LYS A 147 15.72 21.72 5.70
CA LYS A 147 14.67 22.72 5.85
C LYS A 147 13.77 22.69 4.63
N GLU A 148 12.48 22.54 4.87
CA GLU A 148 11.44 22.63 3.85
C GLU A 148 10.60 23.86 4.11
N THR A 149 10.44 24.68 3.07
CA THR A 149 9.61 25.87 3.14
C THR A 149 8.16 25.49 2.85
N VAL A 150 7.31 25.52 3.89
CA VAL A 150 5.89 25.14 3.76
C VAL A 150 4.95 26.29 4.14
N PRO A 151 3.80 26.41 3.49
CA PRO A 151 2.76 27.34 3.91
C PRO A 151 2.09 26.83 5.20
N VAL A 152 2.21 27.60 6.28
CA VAL A 152 1.54 27.33 7.56
C VAL A 152 0.43 28.36 7.73
N LEU A 153 -0.75 27.90 8.13
CA LEU A 153 -1.86 28.78 8.47
C LEU A 153 -1.64 29.39 9.86
N ASP A 154 -1.76 30.72 9.96
CA ASP A 154 -1.77 31.39 11.26
C ASP A 154 -3.16 31.28 11.94
N GLU A 155 -3.26 31.78 13.17
CA GLU A 155 -4.50 31.76 13.97
C GLU A 155 -5.67 32.50 13.29
N ASN A 156 -5.38 33.35 12.30
CA ASN A 156 -6.35 34.12 11.54
C ASN A 156 -6.65 33.50 10.16
N GLY A 157 -6.09 32.33 9.84
CA GLY A 157 -6.31 31.63 8.58
C GLY A 157 -5.51 32.18 7.39
N HIS A 158 -4.50 33.04 7.61
CA HIS A 158 -3.60 33.48 6.55
C HIS A 158 -2.43 32.51 6.37
N SER A 159 -2.05 32.27 5.11
CA SER A 159 -0.87 31.46 4.78
C SER A 159 0.40 32.26 4.99
N LYS A 160 1.23 31.83 5.94
CA LYS A 160 2.60 32.32 6.13
C LYS A 160 3.59 31.23 5.73
N ILE A 161 4.57 31.64 4.94
CA ILE A 161 5.69 30.79 4.56
C ILE A 161 6.57 30.59 5.82
N ALA A 162 6.70 29.35 6.28
CA ALA A 162 7.56 29.00 7.41
C ALA A 162 8.61 27.96 6.98
N GLU A 163 9.82 28.11 7.50
CA GLU A 163 10.84 27.06 7.41
C GLU A 163 10.52 25.98 8.45
N VAL A 164 10.29 24.75 7.99
CA VAL A 164 10.09 23.58 8.83
C VAL A 164 11.29 22.66 8.68
N GLU A 165 11.91 22.30 9.80
CA GLU A 165 12.95 21.28 9.83
C GLU A 165 12.31 19.89 9.71
N ARG A 166 12.86 19.07 8.82
CA ARG A 166 12.44 17.69 8.57
C ARG A 166 13.63 16.76 8.74
N ASP A 167 13.39 15.60 9.33
CA ASP A 167 14.34 14.51 9.35
C ASP A 167 14.13 13.62 8.11
N CYS A 168 15.21 13.21 7.47
CA CYS A 168 15.22 12.30 6.33
C CYS A 168 16.13 11.11 6.65
N GLU A 169 15.55 9.91 6.67
CA GLU A 169 16.26 8.66 6.82
C GLU A 169 16.46 8.02 5.44
N VAL A 170 17.65 7.47 5.21
CA VAL A 170 18.02 6.77 3.98
C VAL A 170 18.58 5.42 4.37
N ASP A 171 18.01 4.37 3.79
CA ASP A 171 18.44 3.00 4.00
C ASP A 171 18.70 2.33 2.65
N ILE A 172 19.90 1.79 2.45
CA ILE A 172 20.37 1.19 1.21
C ILE A 172 20.85 -0.23 1.51
N ALA A 173 20.44 -1.18 0.67
CA ALA A 173 20.99 -2.51 0.62
C ALA A 173 21.49 -2.79 -0.80
N LEU A 174 22.64 -3.44 -0.91
CA LEU A 174 23.25 -3.77 -2.20
C LEU A 174 24.09 -5.05 -2.10
N ARG A 175 24.18 -5.82 -3.18
CA ARG A 175 25.06 -7.00 -3.29
C ARG A 175 25.56 -7.11 -4.72
N TRP A 176 26.84 -7.43 -4.92
CA TRP A 176 27.36 -7.69 -6.27
C TRP A 176 27.21 -9.17 -6.59
N GLY A 177 26.76 -9.46 -7.81
CA GLY A 177 26.68 -10.81 -8.35
C GLY A 177 27.59 -10.98 -9.56
N ILE A 178 27.56 -12.18 -10.15
CA ILE A 178 28.35 -12.55 -11.34
C ILE A 178 27.67 -12.17 -12.66
N GLY A 179 26.40 -11.78 -12.62
CA GLY A 179 25.60 -11.40 -13.76
C GLY A 179 25.98 -10.04 -14.34
N TYR A 180 25.56 -9.80 -15.57
CA TYR A 180 25.77 -8.53 -16.28
C TYR A 180 24.60 -7.55 -16.12
N GLU A 181 23.45 -8.05 -15.67
CA GLU A 181 22.23 -7.25 -15.51
C GLU A 181 22.24 -6.50 -14.19
N THR A 182 21.91 -5.20 -14.26
CA THR A 182 21.79 -4.35 -13.06
C THR A 182 20.33 -4.17 -12.68
N THR A 183 19.96 -4.64 -11.49
CA THR A 183 18.63 -4.41 -10.93
C THR A 183 18.69 -3.35 -9.83
N MET A 184 18.07 -2.19 -10.07
CA MET A 184 17.92 -1.12 -9.08
C MET A 184 16.44 -0.90 -8.74
N ARG A 185 16.15 -0.69 -7.46
CA ARG A 185 14.83 -0.31 -6.94
C ARG A 185 14.99 0.84 -5.96
N SER A 186 14.09 1.82 -6.01
CA SER A 186 14.08 2.96 -5.11
C SER A 186 12.68 3.21 -4.58
N PHE A 187 12.61 3.66 -3.33
CA PHE A 187 11.37 3.87 -2.59
C PHE A 187 11.45 5.14 -1.77
N VAL A 188 10.33 5.84 -1.66
CA VAL A 188 10.14 6.95 -0.73
C VAL A 188 8.85 6.65 0.03
N ASN A 189 8.93 6.57 1.36
CA ASN A 189 7.78 6.23 2.21
C ASN A 189 7.00 5.02 1.66
N ILE A 190 7.69 3.89 1.41
CA ILE A 190 7.16 2.62 0.85
C ILE A 190 6.53 2.69 -0.57
N ILE A 191 6.56 3.85 -1.21
CA ILE A 191 6.09 4.05 -2.58
C ILE A 191 7.27 3.91 -3.54
N ALA A 192 7.10 3.07 -4.57
CA ALA A 192 8.15 2.83 -5.56
C ALA A 192 8.32 4.07 -6.46
N THR A 193 9.58 4.43 -6.73
CA THR A 193 9.95 5.50 -7.66
C THR A 193 10.60 4.89 -8.91
N PRO A 194 9.81 4.40 -9.88
CA PRO A 194 10.32 3.60 -11.02
C PRO A 194 11.23 4.39 -11.96
N ARG A 195 11.10 5.71 -12.00
CA ARG A 195 12.10 6.59 -12.60
C ARG A 195 13.00 7.05 -11.48
N VAL A 196 14.26 6.62 -11.49
CA VAL A 196 15.31 7.30 -10.72
C VAL A 196 15.25 8.75 -11.17
N ALA A 197 14.64 9.61 -10.36
CA ALA A 197 14.71 11.04 -10.55
C ALA A 197 16.21 11.34 -10.63
N ARG A 198 16.65 11.97 -11.73
CA ARG A 198 18.04 12.43 -11.86
C ARG A 198 18.27 13.47 -10.75
N THR A 199 18.64 13.04 -9.57
CA THR A 199 19.40 13.87 -8.62
C THR A 199 20.79 14.00 -9.18
N ARG A 200 20.93 14.82 -10.23
CA ARG A 200 22.22 15.27 -10.73
C ARG A 200 22.78 16.16 -9.61
N PRO A 201 23.90 15.83 -8.95
CA PRO A 201 24.55 16.78 -8.08
C PRO A 201 25.07 17.88 -8.99
N ALA A 202 24.54 19.09 -8.85
CA ALA A 202 25.16 20.28 -9.43
C ALA A 202 26.46 20.54 -8.66
N LEU A 203 27.52 19.82 -9.02
CA LEU A 203 28.88 20.19 -8.64
C LEU A 203 29.22 21.46 -9.44
N SER A 204 29.02 22.61 -8.81
CA SER A 204 29.60 23.88 -9.26
C SER A 204 31.12 23.77 -9.15
N ARG A 205 31.79 23.58 -10.28
CA ARG A 205 33.20 23.91 -10.40
C ARG A 205 33.31 25.43 -10.41
N HIS A 206 33.82 26.00 -9.33
CA HIS A 206 34.52 27.28 -9.42
C HIS A 206 36.02 26.98 -9.53
N SER A 207 36.58 27.58 -10.58
CA SER A 207 38.00 27.71 -10.92
C SER A 207 38.81 28.38 -9.81
#